data_AF-A0A948GPU5-F1
#
_entry.id   AF-A0A948GPU5-F1
#
_cell.length_a   1.000
_cell.length_b   1.000
_cell.length_c   1.000
_cell.angle_alpha   90.00
_cell.angle_beta   90.00
_cell.angle_gamma   90.00
#
_symmetry.space_group_name_H-M   'P 1'
#
loop_
_entity.id
_entity.type
_entity.pdbx_description
1 polymer ?
#
loop_
_entity_poly.entity_id
_entity_poly.type
_entity_poly.pdbx_seq_one_letter_code
_entity_poly.pdbx_strand_id
1 'polypeptide(L)'
;MTGRANLLALALLATCLTGPAAAQTEPLGRLFFTPDKRATLERQRQLNIQEAQTLEGATMSLDGVVVRSSGKRTVWINSRAQHDQVAPAGVTAGIKARQPGQAVLQAGEEVPVQLQVGETINRATRETSGGLAQGQISVNRPATPAKK
;
A
#
# COMPACT_ATOMS: atom_id res chain seq x y z
N MET A 1 -10.37 59.67 -46.59
CA MET A 1 -10.26 59.22 -45.18
C MET A 1 -10.24 57.69 -45.14
N THR A 2 -9.10 57.06 -45.42
CA THR A 2 -9.04 55.57 -45.56
C THR A 2 -7.76 54.93 -44.99
N GLY A 3 -6.83 55.72 -44.41
CA GLY A 3 -5.58 55.19 -43.85
C GLY A 3 -5.60 54.86 -42.35
N ARG A 4 -6.50 55.48 -41.57
CA ARG A 4 -6.55 55.31 -40.10
C ARG A 4 -7.31 54.05 -39.66
N ALA A 5 -8.26 53.59 -40.48
CA ALA A 5 -9.06 52.40 -40.20
C ALA A 5 -8.23 51.10 -40.36
N ASN A 6 -7.30 51.05 -41.32
CA ASN A 6 -6.45 49.88 -41.56
C ASN A 6 -5.40 49.65 -40.47
N LEU A 7 -4.90 50.72 -39.84
CA LEU A 7 -3.96 50.64 -38.72
C LEU A 7 -4.63 50.12 -37.44
N LEU A 8 -5.89 50.48 -37.21
CA LEU A 8 -6.67 49.94 -36.08
C LEU A 8 -7.03 48.47 -36.28
N ALA A 9 -7.35 48.05 -37.51
CA ALA A 9 -7.65 46.66 -37.81
C ALA A 9 -6.42 45.74 -37.64
N LEU A 10 -5.22 46.22 -37.98
CA LEU A 10 -3.98 45.47 -37.82
C LEU A 10 -3.53 45.40 -36.34
N ALA A 11 -3.79 46.46 -35.56
CA ALA A 11 -3.54 46.46 -34.12
C ALA A 11 -4.49 45.52 -33.36
N LEU A 12 -5.74 45.35 -33.82
CA LEU A 12 -6.71 44.45 -33.20
C LEU A 12 -6.38 42.97 -33.47
N LEU A 13 -5.80 42.65 -34.63
CA LEU A 13 -5.38 41.28 -34.98
C LEU A 13 -4.13 40.83 -34.20
N ALA A 14 -3.27 41.76 -33.79
CA ALA A 14 -2.04 41.46 -33.03
C ALA A 14 -2.31 41.04 -31.57
N THR A 15 -3.47 41.40 -31.00
CA THR A 15 -3.85 41.04 -29.63
C THR A 15 -4.45 39.63 -29.48
N CYS A 16 -4.73 38.91 -30.57
CA CYS A 16 -5.31 37.56 -30.51
C CYS A 16 -4.27 36.42 -30.44
N LEU A 17 -2.96 36.72 -30.44
CA LEU A 17 -1.90 35.70 -30.42
C LEU A 17 -1.27 35.45 -29.04
N THR A 18 -1.90 35.90 -27.96
CA THR A 18 -1.46 35.56 -26.59
C THR A 18 -2.05 34.22 -26.16
N GLY A 19 -1.39 33.13 -26.59
CA GLY A 19 -1.21 31.83 -25.91
C GLY A 19 -2.44 31.03 -25.43
N PRO A 20 -2.45 29.70 -25.57
CA PRO A 20 -3.36 28.90 -24.78
C PRO A 20 -3.01 29.14 -23.31
N ALA A 21 -3.95 29.70 -22.54
CA ALA A 21 -3.91 29.59 -21.10
C ALA A 21 -3.86 28.09 -20.79
N ALA A 22 -2.66 27.57 -20.50
CA ALA A 22 -2.50 26.25 -19.98
C ALA A 22 -3.28 26.24 -18.66
N ALA A 23 -4.50 25.71 -18.72
CA ALA A 23 -5.23 25.31 -17.53
C ALA A 23 -4.28 24.37 -16.79
N GLN A 24 -3.63 24.90 -15.75
CA GLN A 24 -2.88 24.12 -14.80
C GLN A 24 -3.95 23.31 -14.07
N THR A 25 -4.28 22.15 -14.64
CA THR A 25 -4.99 21.10 -13.95
C THR A 25 -4.09 20.73 -12.79
N GLU A 26 -4.25 21.42 -11.66
CA GLU A 26 -3.48 21.20 -10.44
C GLU A 26 -3.75 19.76 -10.03
N PRO A 27 -2.84 18.82 -10.35
CA PRO A 27 -3.12 17.42 -10.11
C PRO A 27 -2.90 17.26 -8.61
N LEU A 28 -4.01 17.08 -7.89
CA LEU A 28 -4.12 16.80 -6.46
C LEU A 28 -2.75 16.39 -5.86
N GLY A 29 -2.19 17.31 -5.07
CA GLY A 29 -0.77 17.41 -4.77
C GLY A 29 -0.03 16.10 -4.47
N ARG A 30 0.99 15.83 -5.30
CA ARG A 30 2.14 15.00 -4.92
C ARG A 30 2.88 15.70 -3.77
N LEU A 31 2.81 15.13 -2.57
CA LEU A 31 3.23 15.69 -1.27
C LEU A 31 4.75 15.98 -1.09
N PHE A 32 5.52 16.15 -2.16
CA PHE A 32 6.95 16.43 -2.10
C PHE A 32 7.28 17.72 -2.83
N PHE A 33 7.65 18.73 -2.04
CA PHE A 33 7.79 20.13 -2.42
C PHE A 33 8.96 20.46 -3.39
N THR A 34 9.79 19.48 -3.83
CA THR A 34 10.82 19.72 -4.90
C THR A 34 10.98 18.54 -5.88
N PRO A 35 11.20 18.80 -7.19
CA PRO A 35 11.42 17.75 -8.20
C PRO A 35 12.66 16.86 -7.94
N ASP A 36 13.78 17.46 -7.52
CA ASP A 36 15.04 16.73 -7.33
C ASP A 36 14.99 15.75 -6.16
N LYS A 37 14.31 16.13 -5.06
CA LYS A 37 14.12 15.25 -3.90
C LYS A 37 13.29 14.01 -4.26
N ARG A 38 12.34 14.17 -5.18
CA ARG A 38 11.55 13.05 -5.73
C ARG A 38 12.38 12.13 -6.60
N ALA A 39 13.19 12.67 -7.51
CA ALA A 39 14.04 11.85 -8.37
C ALA A 39 15.02 11.00 -7.56
N THR A 40 15.54 11.54 -6.46
CA THR A 40 16.42 10.80 -5.54
C THR A 40 15.66 9.69 -4.79
N LEU A 41 14.48 9.97 -4.24
CA LEU A 41 13.65 8.94 -3.58
C LEU A 41 13.17 7.86 -4.57
N GLU A 42 12.84 8.24 -5.80
CA GLU A 42 12.43 7.31 -6.85
C GLU A 42 13.58 6.39 -7.25
N ARG A 43 14.79 6.95 -7.41
CA ARG A 43 16.01 6.19 -7.68
C ARG A 43 16.34 5.26 -6.52
N GLN A 44 16.25 5.73 -5.28
CA GLN A 44 16.43 4.90 -4.09
C GLN A 44 15.40 3.76 -4.04
N ARG A 45 14.14 4.03 -4.40
CA ARG A 45 13.12 2.98 -4.48
C ARG A 45 13.47 1.95 -5.55
N GLN A 46 13.87 2.38 -6.75
CA GLN A 46 14.24 1.46 -7.84
C GLN A 46 15.43 0.57 -7.50
N LEU A 47 16.41 1.11 -6.75
CA LEU A 47 17.57 0.35 -6.28
C LEU A 47 17.18 -0.63 -5.15
N ASN A 48 16.38 -0.19 -4.18
CA ASN A 48 15.97 -1.00 -3.01
C ASN A 48 14.83 -2.01 -3.30
N ILE A 49 14.02 -1.80 -4.34
CA ILE A 49 12.97 -2.75 -4.78
C ILE A 49 13.58 -4.08 -5.26
N GLN A 50 14.84 -4.06 -5.72
CA GLN A 50 15.53 -5.25 -6.23
C GLN A 50 16.17 -6.08 -5.11
N GLU A 51 16.71 -5.46 -4.06
CA GLU A 51 17.27 -6.16 -2.89
C GLU A 51 16.19 -6.81 -1.99
N ALA A 52 14.92 -6.43 -2.13
CA ALA A 52 13.83 -6.91 -1.28
C ALA A 52 13.12 -8.19 -1.77
N GLN A 53 13.61 -8.90 -2.79
CA GLN A 53 12.83 -9.92 -3.52
C GLN A 53 13.18 -11.39 -3.28
N THR A 54 13.75 -11.73 -2.12
CA THR A 54 13.69 -13.11 -1.62
C THR A 54 12.96 -13.14 -0.28
N LEU A 55 11.96 -14.02 -0.16
CA LEU A 55 11.40 -14.44 1.14
C LEU A 55 12.41 -15.35 1.89
N GLU A 56 13.70 -15.03 1.78
CA GLU A 56 14.85 -15.69 2.40
C GLU A 56 15.26 -14.95 3.69
N GLY A 57 14.30 -14.30 4.33
CA GLY A 57 14.48 -13.82 5.69
C GLY A 57 14.34 -14.99 6.66
N ALA A 58 15.22 -15.04 7.67
CA ALA A 58 14.98 -15.83 8.89
C ALA A 58 13.68 -15.40 9.60
N THR A 59 13.07 -14.28 9.22
CA THR A 59 11.85 -13.75 9.82
C THR A 59 10.67 -13.70 8.84
N MET A 60 9.50 -13.99 9.37
CA MET A 60 8.23 -13.96 8.65
C MET A 60 7.21 -13.18 9.49
N SER A 61 6.58 -12.18 8.90
CA SER A 61 5.58 -11.33 9.57
C SER A 61 4.23 -11.40 8.87
N LEU A 62 3.15 -11.40 9.65
CA LEU A 62 1.79 -11.28 9.15
C LEU A 62 1.33 -9.82 9.30
N ASP A 63 1.43 -9.02 8.24
CA ASP A 63 1.14 -7.58 8.33
C ASP A 63 -0.37 -7.31 8.32
N GLY A 64 -1.14 -8.13 7.63
CA GLY A 64 -2.56 -7.86 7.45
C GLY A 64 -3.32 -8.90 6.67
N VAL A 65 -4.64 -8.87 6.84
CA VAL A 65 -5.58 -9.75 6.17
C VAL A 65 -6.78 -8.93 5.71
N VAL A 66 -7.15 -9.06 4.43
CA VAL A 66 -8.38 -8.50 3.87
C VAL A 66 -9.21 -9.64 3.29
N VAL A 67 -10.44 -9.77 3.80
CA VAL A 67 -11.44 -10.73 3.30
C VAL A 67 -12.57 -9.93 2.64
N ARG A 68 -12.82 -10.20 1.36
CA ARG A 68 -13.92 -9.58 0.60
C ARG A 68 -15.20 -10.38 0.78
N SER A 69 -16.36 -9.73 0.67
CA SER A 69 -17.67 -10.38 0.74
C SER A 69 -17.86 -11.47 -0.32
N SER A 70 -17.14 -11.39 -1.44
CA SER A 70 -17.09 -12.41 -2.49
C SER A 70 -16.30 -13.67 -2.12
N GLY A 71 -15.73 -13.75 -0.92
CA GLY A 71 -14.91 -14.87 -0.44
C GLY A 71 -13.44 -14.79 -0.83
N LYS A 72 -13.06 -13.87 -1.73
CA LYS A 72 -11.65 -13.64 -2.09
C LYS A 72 -10.89 -13.02 -0.92
N ARG A 73 -9.64 -13.44 -0.74
CA ARG A 73 -8.75 -12.96 0.32
C ARG A 73 -7.41 -12.45 -0.21
N THR A 74 -6.86 -11.45 0.45
CA THR A 74 -5.49 -10.98 0.27
C THR A 74 -4.82 -10.96 1.64
N VAL A 75 -3.64 -11.58 1.73
CA VAL A 75 -2.83 -11.65 2.95
C VAL A 75 -1.53 -10.91 2.69
N TRP A 76 -1.12 -10.03 3.59
CA TRP A 76 0.17 -9.36 3.52
C TRP A 76 1.17 -10.09 4.42
N ILE A 77 2.23 -10.59 3.81
CA ILE A 77 3.31 -11.30 4.48
C ILE A 77 4.62 -10.61 4.11
N ASN A 78 5.40 -10.15 5.09
CA ASN A 78 6.63 -9.39 4.84
C ASN A 78 6.43 -8.25 3.82
N SER A 79 5.36 -7.48 3.99
CA SER A 79 4.89 -6.40 3.11
C SER A 79 4.51 -6.82 1.68
N ARG A 80 4.40 -8.12 1.38
CA ARG A 80 3.98 -8.64 0.07
C ARG A 80 2.54 -9.11 0.09
N ALA A 81 1.75 -8.60 -0.85
CA ALA A 81 0.38 -9.02 -1.04
C ALA A 81 0.33 -10.41 -1.71
N GLN A 82 -0.15 -11.38 -0.96
CA GLN A 82 -0.44 -12.72 -1.42
C GLN A 82 -1.93 -12.90 -1.71
N HIS A 83 -2.22 -13.30 -2.93
CA HIS A 83 -3.57 -13.48 -3.44
C HIS A 83 -3.85 -14.97 -3.55
N ASP A 84 -4.88 -15.43 -2.85
CA ASP A 84 -5.29 -16.85 -2.86
C ASP A 84 -4.18 -17.84 -2.45
N GLN A 85 -4.45 -19.14 -2.48
CA GLN A 85 -3.53 -20.20 -2.07
C GLN A 85 -2.27 -20.35 -2.95
N VAL A 86 -2.15 -19.56 -4.01
CA VAL A 86 -0.99 -19.60 -4.92
C VAL A 86 0.05 -18.62 -4.40
N ALA A 87 1.05 -19.17 -3.73
CA ALA A 87 2.20 -18.44 -3.24
C ALA A 87 3.18 -18.15 -4.40
N PRO A 88 3.42 -16.89 -4.77
CA PRO A 88 4.48 -16.57 -5.74
C PRO A 88 5.89 -16.91 -5.22
N ALA A 89 6.01 -17.23 -3.92
CA ALA A 89 7.28 -17.41 -3.23
C ALA A 89 7.25 -18.56 -2.21
N GLY A 90 6.48 -19.62 -2.50
CA GLY A 90 6.47 -20.86 -1.71
C GLY A 90 5.80 -20.78 -0.33
N VAL A 91 5.35 -19.60 0.10
CA VAL A 91 4.65 -19.38 1.37
C VAL A 91 3.14 -19.47 1.17
N THR A 92 2.42 -20.45 1.71
CA THR A 92 0.94 -20.45 1.69
C THR A 92 0.37 -19.82 2.96
N ALA A 93 -0.76 -19.12 2.82
CA ALA A 93 -1.48 -18.51 3.93
C ALA A 93 -2.93 -19.00 3.99
N GLY A 94 -3.27 -19.74 5.03
CA GLY A 94 -4.62 -20.20 5.34
C GLY A 94 -5.29 -19.32 6.39
N ILE A 95 -6.43 -18.71 6.06
CA ILE A 95 -7.25 -17.97 7.03
C ILE A 95 -8.53 -18.75 7.33
N LYS A 96 -8.90 -18.85 8.60
CA LYS A 96 -10.18 -19.42 9.03
C LYS A 96 -11.22 -18.30 9.07
N ALA A 97 -12.38 -18.50 8.44
CA ALA A 97 -13.43 -17.47 8.38
C ALA A 97 -13.93 -16.99 9.76
N ARG A 98 -13.89 -17.87 10.78
CA ARG A 98 -14.23 -17.53 12.17
C ARG A 98 -13.16 -16.69 12.90
N GLN A 99 -11.94 -16.59 12.37
CA GLN A 99 -10.80 -15.92 12.99
C GLN A 99 -10.02 -15.10 11.96
N PRO A 100 -10.58 -13.96 11.49
CA PRO A 100 -9.97 -13.16 10.43
C PRO A 100 -8.66 -12.46 10.86
N GLY A 101 -8.41 -12.31 12.17
CA GLY A 101 -7.16 -11.75 12.70
C GLY A 101 -6.00 -12.75 12.77
N GLN A 102 -6.18 -13.97 12.27
CA GLN A 102 -5.21 -15.06 12.36
C GLN A 102 -4.99 -15.68 11.00
N ALA A 103 -3.73 -15.94 10.65
CA ALA A 103 -3.38 -16.73 9.49
C ALA A 103 -2.43 -17.87 9.87
N VAL A 104 -2.68 -19.04 9.30
CA VAL A 104 -1.73 -20.14 9.30
C VAL A 104 -0.83 -19.96 8.11
N LEU A 105 0.45 -19.72 8.37
CA LEU A 105 1.48 -19.50 7.38
C LEU A 105 2.35 -20.75 7.26
N GLN A 106 2.63 -21.18 6.03
CA GLN A 106 3.48 -22.33 5.75
C GLN A 106 4.45 -21.98 4.62
N ALA A 107 5.75 -21.96 4.91
CA ALA A 107 6.80 -21.72 3.92
C ALA A 107 7.35 -23.05 3.39
N GLY A 108 6.97 -23.44 2.17
CA GLY A 108 7.39 -24.70 1.55
C GLY A 108 6.93 -25.90 2.37
N GLU A 109 7.87 -26.77 2.76
CA GLU A 109 7.63 -27.96 3.58
C GLU A 109 7.78 -27.72 5.09
N GLU A 110 7.96 -26.47 5.53
CA GLU A 110 8.04 -26.17 6.96
C GLU A 110 6.72 -26.45 7.69
N VAL A 111 6.83 -26.63 9.01
CA VAL A 111 5.67 -26.81 9.88
C VAL A 111 4.79 -25.55 9.83
N PRO A 112 3.48 -25.69 9.57
CA PRO A 112 2.55 -24.56 9.56
C PRO A 112 2.54 -23.82 10.91
N VAL A 113 2.57 -22.50 10.84
CA VAL A 113 2.62 -21.61 11.99
C VAL A 113 1.40 -20.72 12.00
N GLN A 114 0.70 -20.67 13.13
CA GLN A 114 -0.36 -19.70 13.32
C GLN A 114 0.22 -18.38 13.85
N LEU A 115 -0.01 -17.29 13.12
CA LEU A 115 0.35 -15.93 13.54
C LEU A 115 -0.88 -15.04 13.63
N GLN A 116 -0.87 -14.10 14.57
CA GLN A 116 -1.79 -12.97 14.61
C GLN A 116 -1.34 -11.86 13.66
N VAL A 117 -2.27 -11.03 13.21
CA VAL A 117 -1.93 -9.81 12.47
C VAL A 117 -1.06 -8.90 13.35
N GLY A 118 0.07 -8.48 12.81
CA GLY A 118 1.13 -7.72 13.49
C GLY A 118 2.15 -8.58 14.21
N GLU A 119 2.04 -9.91 14.19
CA GLU A 119 3.02 -10.82 14.77
C GLU A 119 4.11 -11.17 13.76
N THR A 120 5.34 -11.28 14.25
CA THR A 120 6.50 -11.71 13.49
C THR A 120 7.10 -12.94 14.15
N ILE A 121 7.53 -13.90 13.34
CA ILE A 121 8.21 -15.10 13.81
C ILE A 121 9.60 -15.20 13.21
N ASN A 122 10.56 -15.61 14.03
CA ASN A 122 11.83 -16.10 13.55
C ASN A 122 11.69 -17.59 13.18
N ARG A 123 11.82 -17.92 11.90
CA ARG A 123 11.73 -19.28 11.35
C ARG A 123 12.82 -20.20 11.90
N ALA A 124 14.00 -19.68 12.22
CA ALA A 124 15.11 -20.46 12.77
C ALA A 124 14.91 -20.82 14.25
N THR A 125 14.49 -19.85 15.08
CA THR A 125 14.31 -20.07 16.53
C THR A 125 12.90 -20.44 16.94
N ARG A 126 11.92 -20.26 16.04
CA ARG A 126 10.48 -20.42 16.29
C ARG A 126 9.90 -19.44 17.30
N GLU A 127 10.65 -18.42 17.70
CA GLU A 127 10.19 -17.37 18.61
C GLU A 127 9.28 -16.38 17.89
N THR A 128 8.12 -16.10 18.48
CA THR A 128 7.20 -15.08 17.98
C THR A 128 7.29 -13.80 18.79
N SER A 129 7.05 -12.68 18.12
CA SER A 129 7.05 -11.34 18.70
C SER A 129 5.83 -10.57 18.20
N GLY A 130 5.02 -10.06 19.12
CA GLY A 130 3.84 -9.28 18.80
C GLY A 130 4.17 -7.82 18.49
N GLY A 131 3.39 -7.21 17.59
CA GLY A 131 3.59 -5.81 17.15
C GLY A 131 3.33 -4.75 18.21
N LEU A 132 2.85 -5.11 19.40
CA LEU A 132 2.58 -4.17 20.49
C LEU A 132 3.77 -4.02 21.46
N ALA A 133 4.87 -4.75 21.29
CA ALA A 133 6.01 -4.78 22.22
C ALA A 133 5.58 -4.99 23.69
N GLN A 134 5.39 -3.92 24.46
CA GLN A 134 4.91 -3.94 25.86
C GLN A 134 3.52 -3.29 26.07
N GLY A 135 2.89 -2.77 25.02
CA GLY A 135 1.57 -2.14 25.08
C GLY A 135 0.43 -3.14 25.04
N GLN A 136 -0.73 -2.78 25.60
CA GLN A 136 -1.95 -3.58 25.56
C GLN A 136 -3.13 -2.75 25.01
N ILE A 137 -3.91 -3.36 24.13
CA ILE A 137 -5.18 -2.78 23.65
C ILE A 137 -6.32 -3.52 24.35
N SER A 138 -7.14 -2.79 25.10
CA SER A 138 -8.34 -3.31 25.75
C SER A 138 -9.60 -2.74 25.09
N VAL A 139 -10.49 -3.60 24.61
CA VAL A 139 -11.77 -3.20 24.01
C VAL A 139 -12.86 -3.29 25.07
N ASN A 140 -13.39 -2.15 25.52
CA ASN A 140 -14.56 -2.13 26.38
C ASN A 140 -15.83 -2.27 25.53
N ARG A 141 -16.47 -3.45 25.56
CA ARG A 141 -17.73 -3.68 24.86
C ARG A 141 -18.88 -3.58 25.86
N PRO A 142 -19.87 -2.67 25.65
CA PRO A 142 -21.04 -2.62 26.52
C PRO A 142 -21.82 -3.93 26.44
N ALA A 143 -22.33 -4.39 27.58
CA ALA A 143 -23.10 -5.63 27.68
C ALA A 143 -24.35 -5.56 26.80
N THR A 144 -24.57 -6.61 26.00
CA THR A 144 -25.78 -6.73 25.18
C THR A 144 -27.00 -6.86 26.10
N PRO A 145 -28.02 -5.98 25.99
CA PRO A 145 -29.21 -6.09 26.83
C PRO A 145 -29.96 -7.39 26.49
N ALA A 146 -30.40 -8.10 27.53
CA ALA A 146 -31.17 -9.33 27.39
C ALA A 146 -32.48 -9.06 26.63
N LYS A 147 -32.79 -9.87 25.62
CA LYS A 147 -34.11 -9.86 24.97
C LYS A 147 -35.15 -10.33 25.98
N LYS A 148 -36.20 -9.52 26.17
CA LYS A 148 -37.43 -9.91 26.89
C LYS A 148 -38.26 -10.89 26.05
#